data_AF-A0A7S3I3F7-F1
#
_entry.id   AF-A0A7S3I3F7-F1
#
_cell.length_a   1.000
_cell.length_b   1.000
_cell.length_c   1.000
_cell.angle_alpha   90.00
_cell.angle_beta   90.00
_cell.angle_gamma   90.00
#
_symmetry.space_group_name_H-M   'P 1'
#
loop_
_entity.id
_entity.type
_entity.pdbx_description
1 polymer ?
#
loop_
_entity_poly.entity_id
_entity_poly.type
_entity_poly.pdbx_seq_one_letter_code
_entity_poly.pdbx_strand_id
1 'polypeptide(L)'
;MKKYDPDFEFEELEGEAMEIFQEFYCNFLTGNKEYLDMVCGGTASALCKAHIELREKEGWRFKYEELLSASNCFFQGGMVENRLPQFIYHIEVQEFDEKVDVKKGGKFEPAEGAQ
;
A
#
# COMPACT_ATOMS: atom_id res chain seq x y z
N MET A 1 -13.69 10.36 16.98
CA MET A 1 -13.63 8.88 16.96
C MET A 1 -14.29 8.28 18.19
N LYS A 2 -13.84 8.55 19.43
CA LYS A 2 -14.46 8.03 20.68
C LYS A 2 -16.00 8.13 20.83
N LYS A 3 -16.64 9.09 20.14
CA LYS A 3 -18.10 9.21 20.07
C LYS A 3 -18.78 8.07 19.26
N TYR A 4 -18.10 7.59 18.22
CA TYR A 4 -18.58 6.58 17.28
C TYR A 4 -18.04 5.19 17.60
N ASP A 5 -16.85 5.14 18.21
CA ASP A 5 -16.18 3.94 18.66
C ASP A 5 -15.60 4.19 20.06
N PRO A 6 -16.29 3.79 21.14
CA PRO A 6 -15.85 4.05 22.51
C PRO A 6 -14.49 3.44 22.87
N ASP A 7 -14.11 2.36 22.20
CA ASP A 7 -12.87 1.60 22.44
C ASP A 7 -11.70 2.14 21.60
N PHE A 8 -11.94 3.14 20.73
CA PHE A 8 -10.91 3.79 19.93
C PHE A 8 -9.79 4.35 20.81
N GLU A 9 -8.56 3.86 20.66
CA GLU A 9 -7.39 4.46 21.30
C GLU A 9 -6.48 5.11 20.26
N PHE A 10 -6.10 6.37 20.51
CA PHE A 10 -5.32 7.14 19.55
C PHE A 10 -3.88 6.64 19.46
N GLU A 11 -3.36 6.15 20.58
CA GLU A 11 -2.02 5.63 20.76
C GLU A 11 -1.78 4.33 19.95
N GLU A 12 -2.83 3.59 19.62
CA GLU A 12 -2.75 2.35 18.84
C GLU A 12 -2.70 2.61 17.32
N LEU A 13 -3.19 3.77 16.88
CA LEU A 13 -3.33 4.10 15.46
C LEU A 13 -2.01 4.13 14.69
N GLU A 14 -0.89 4.42 15.35
CA GLU A 14 0.41 4.43 14.68
C GLU A 14 0.80 3.02 14.22
N GLY A 15 0.56 2.02 15.08
CA GLY A 15 0.76 0.61 14.76
C GLY A 15 -0.21 0.15 13.68
N GLU A 16 -1.50 0.47 13.84
CA GLU A 16 -2.53 0.14 12.85
C GLU A 16 -2.25 0.78 11.48
N ALA A 17 -1.84 2.05 11.44
CA ALA A 17 -1.51 2.74 10.20
C ALA A 17 -0.33 2.09 9.49
N MET A 18 0.66 1.59 10.24
CA MET A 18 1.79 0.87 9.68
C MET A 18 1.35 -0.48 9.08
N GLU A 19 0.53 -1.25 9.79
CA GLU A 19 0.00 -2.54 9.30
C GLU A 19 -0.87 -2.35 8.04
N ILE A 20 -1.81 -1.40 8.09
CA ILE A 20 -2.68 -1.05 6.95
C ILE A 20 -1.83 -0.63 5.75
N PHE A 21 -0.80 0.19 5.97
CA PHE A 21 0.07 0.63 4.89
C PHE A 21 0.86 -0.52 4.27
N GLN A 22 1.45 -1.40 5.08
CA GLN A 22 2.23 -2.54 4.58
C GLN A 22 1.36 -3.44 3.70
N GLU A 23 0.15 -3.78 4.16
CA GLU A 23 -0.78 -4.61 3.41
C GLU A 23 -1.24 -3.90 2.12
N PHE A 24 -1.62 -2.62 2.21
CA PHE A 24 -1.96 -1.80 1.05
C PHE A 24 -0.84 -1.78 0.00
N TYR A 25 0.39 -1.53 0.43
CA TYR A 25 1.50 -1.31 -0.49
C TYR A 25 1.91 -2.60 -1.21
N CYS A 26 1.94 -3.74 -0.51
CA CYS A 26 2.19 -5.04 -1.16
C CYS A 26 1.09 -5.38 -2.18
N ASN A 27 -0.18 -5.09 -1.88
CA ASN A 27 -1.28 -5.24 -2.84
C ASN A 27 -1.17 -4.29 -4.04
N PHE A 28 -0.63 -3.09 -3.83
CA PHE A 28 -0.31 -2.17 -4.92
C PHE A 28 0.85 -2.65 -5.80
N LEU A 29 1.88 -3.27 -5.23
CA LEU A 29 3.01 -3.83 -5.98
C LEU A 29 2.58 -5.05 -6.82
N THR A 30 1.83 -5.98 -6.24
CA THR A 30 1.28 -7.18 -6.92
C THR A 30 0.22 -6.84 -7.99
N GLY A 31 -0.37 -5.64 -7.93
CA GLY A 31 -1.40 -5.23 -8.86
C GLY A 31 -2.81 -5.72 -8.52
N ASN A 32 -3.08 -6.04 -7.25
CA ASN A 32 -4.38 -6.49 -6.76
C ASN A 32 -5.41 -5.34 -6.73
N LYS A 33 -6.07 -5.09 -7.87
CA LYS A 33 -7.03 -3.99 -8.04
C LYS A 33 -8.27 -4.17 -7.15
N GLU A 34 -8.71 -5.41 -6.93
CA GLU A 34 -9.86 -5.74 -6.10
C GLU A 34 -9.64 -5.33 -4.64
N TYR A 35 -8.45 -5.62 -4.09
CA TYR A 35 -8.09 -5.19 -2.73
C TYR A 35 -8.04 -3.66 -2.64
N LEU A 36 -7.46 -2.99 -3.63
CA LEU A 36 -7.36 -1.53 -3.66
C LEU A 36 -8.74 -0.86 -3.73
N ASP A 37 -9.72 -1.47 -4.40
CA ASP A 37 -11.11 -1.00 -4.40
C ASP A 37 -11.81 -1.15 -3.05
N MET A 38 -11.36 -2.09 -2.21
CA MET A 38 -11.89 -2.29 -0.86
C MET A 38 -11.34 -1.26 0.14
N VAL A 39 -10.04 -0.94 0.08
CA VAL A 39 -9.38 -0.13 1.11
C VAL A 39 -9.22 1.35 0.76
N CYS A 40 -9.18 1.70 -0.53
CA CYS A 40 -8.96 3.09 -0.95
C CYS A 40 -10.27 3.85 -1.18
N GLY A 41 -10.31 5.10 -0.71
CA GLY A 41 -11.32 6.07 -1.14
C GLY A 41 -11.17 6.47 -2.62
N GLY A 42 -12.24 7.00 -3.23
CA GLY A 42 -12.39 7.18 -4.68
C GLY A 42 -11.16 7.65 -5.46
N THR A 43 -10.58 8.81 -5.11
CA THR A 43 -9.41 9.34 -5.84
C THR A 43 -8.17 8.46 -5.66
N ALA A 44 -7.94 7.93 -4.45
CA ALA A 44 -6.79 7.07 -4.18
C ALA A 44 -6.89 5.74 -4.95
N SER A 45 -8.06 5.10 -4.98
CA SER A 45 -8.29 3.88 -5.78
C SER A 45 -8.02 4.16 -7.27
N ALA A 46 -8.59 5.24 -7.81
CA ALA A 46 -8.42 5.58 -9.23
C ALA A 46 -6.95 5.79 -9.61
N LEU A 47 -6.17 6.49 -8.77
CA LEU A 47 -4.73 6.67 -8.97
C LEU A 47 -3.98 5.33 -8.94
N CYS A 48 -4.24 4.50 -7.93
CA CYS A 48 -3.54 3.22 -7.80
C CYS A 48 -3.80 2.31 -9.00
N LYS A 49 -5.07 2.21 -9.44
CA LYS A 49 -5.45 1.39 -10.60
C LYS A 49 -4.86 1.92 -11.90
N ALA A 50 -4.88 3.24 -12.12
CA ALA A 50 -4.24 3.85 -13.29
C ALA A 50 -2.74 3.53 -13.34
N HIS A 51 -2.05 3.53 -12.20
CA HIS A 51 -0.65 3.11 -12.13
C HIS A 51 -0.46 1.63 -12.49
N ILE A 52 -1.34 0.73 -12.04
CA ILE A 52 -1.27 -0.70 -12.37
C ILE A 52 -1.53 -0.94 -13.85
N GLU A 53 -2.59 -0.34 -14.40
CA GLU A 53 -2.96 -0.44 -15.81
C GLU A 53 -1.85 0.08 -16.74
N LEU A 54 -1.12 1.11 -16.31
CA LEU A 54 0.03 1.61 -17.05
C LEU A 54 1.13 0.55 -17.16
N ARG A 55 1.49 -0.15 -16.07
CA ARG A 55 2.52 -1.21 -16.09
C ARG A 55 2.08 -2.39 -16.95
N GLU A 56 0.81 -2.77 -16.86
CA GLU A 56 0.20 -3.82 -17.71
C GLU A 56 0.31 -3.46 -19.20
N LYS A 57 -0.01 -2.22 -19.56
CA LYS A 57 0.09 -1.71 -20.93
C LYS A 57 1.53 -1.69 -21.44
N GLU A 58 2.45 -1.20 -20.61
CA GLU A 58 3.88 -1.17 -20.91
C GLU A 58 4.46 -2.59 -20.97
N GLY A 59 3.87 -3.53 -20.23
CA GLY A 59 4.19 -4.96 -20.26
C GLY A 59 5.30 -5.35 -19.28
N TRP A 60 5.37 -4.68 -18.13
CA TRP A 60 6.30 -4.99 -17.05
C TRP A 60 5.57 -5.10 -15.71
N ARG A 61 6.21 -5.76 -14.74
CA ARG A 61 5.78 -5.79 -13.34
C ARG A 61 6.96 -5.61 -12.40
N PHE A 62 6.68 -5.38 -11.12
CA PHE A 62 7.73 -5.43 -10.10
C PHE A 62 8.22 -6.86 -9.92
N LYS A 63 9.53 -7.03 -9.80
CA LYS A 63 10.15 -8.33 -9.51
C LYS A 63 9.88 -8.76 -8.08
N TYR A 64 9.96 -7.80 -7.16
CA TYR A 64 9.67 -7.96 -5.75
C TYR A 64 8.35 -7.28 -5.48
N GLU A 65 7.37 -8.06 -5.02
CA GLU A 65 6.01 -7.58 -4.79
C GLU A 65 5.73 -7.39 -3.28
N GLU A 66 6.81 -7.33 -2.49
CA GLU A 66 6.81 -7.16 -1.04
C GLU A 66 7.78 -6.03 -0.65
N LEU A 67 7.47 -5.38 0.47
CA LEU A 67 8.35 -4.39 1.09
C LEU A 67 9.55 -5.05 1.75
N LEU A 68 10.73 -4.40 1.68
CA LEU A 68 11.88 -4.83 2.48
C LEU A 68 11.68 -4.45 3.94
N SER A 69 11.22 -3.21 4.18
CA SER A 69 10.83 -2.75 5.52
C SER A 69 9.92 -1.53 5.43
N ALA A 70 8.99 -1.41 6.36
CA ALA A 70 8.38 -0.12 6.72
C ALA A 70 8.76 0.20 8.17
N SER A 71 9.12 1.45 8.44
CA SER A 71 9.59 1.91 9.75
C SER A 71 9.27 3.37 9.98
N ASN A 72 9.57 3.89 11.18
CA ASN A 72 9.40 5.30 11.53
C ASN A 72 8.01 5.85 11.13
N CYS A 73 6.96 5.07 11.44
CA CYS A 73 5.58 5.55 11.36
C CYS A 73 5.40 6.63 12.42
N PHE A 74 4.93 7.82 12.05
CA PHE A 74 4.57 8.84 13.04
C PHE A 74 3.40 9.68 12.59
N PHE A 75 2.61 10.12 13.56
CA PHE A 75 1.49 11.00 13.31
C PHE A 75 1.95 12.39 12.85
N GLN A 76 1.57 12.77 11.63
CA GLN A 76 1.89 14.08 11.05
C GLN A 76 0.81 15.12 11.38
N GLY A 77 -0.46 14.72 11.37
CA GLY A 77 -1.55 15.64 11.62
C GLY A 77 -2.93 15.01 11.37
N GLY A 78 -3.96 15.71 11.83
CA GLY A 78 -5.34 15.27 11.66
C GLY A 78 -6.21 16.42 11.21
N MET A 79 -7.20 16.13 10.38
CA MET A 79 -8.18 17.11 9.93
C MET A 79 -9.56 16.49 9.87
N VAL A 80 -10.58 17.34 9.78
CA VAL A 80 -11.95 16.90 9.55
C VAL A 80 -12.38 17.45 8.21
N GLU A 81 -12.56 16.56 7.24
CA GLU A 81 -13.04 16.89 5.91
C GLU A 81 -14.41 16.24 5.71
N ASN A 82 -15.41 17.01 5.26
CA ASN A 82 -16.77 16.50 5.05
C ASN A 82 -17.36 15.74 6.26
N ARG A 83 -17.04 16.19 7.48
CA ARG A 83 -17.42 15.55 8.77
C ARG A 83 -16.78 14.18 9.03
N LEU A 84 -15.83 13.76 8.21
CA LEU A 84 -15.02 12.57 8.43
C LEU A 84 -13.67 12.98 9.03
N PRO A 85 -13.28 12.40 10.17
CA PRO A 85 -11.93 12.58 10.69
C PRO A 85 -10.95 11.86 9.77
N GLN A 86 -9.85 12.53 9.46
CA GLN A 86 -8.73 12.03 8.68
C GLN A 86 -7.47 12.16 9.53
N PHE A 87 -6.65 11.11 9.51
CA PHE A 87 -5.35 11.07 10.18
C PHE A 87 -4.28 10.87 9.12
N ILE A 88 -3.22 11.66 9.21
CA ILE A 88 -2.11 11.65 8.27
C ILE A 88 -0.91 11.12 9.04
N TYR A 89 -0.35 10.04 8.50
CA TYR A 89 0.86 9.41 9.01
C TYR A 89 1.96 9.54 7.97
N HIS A 90 3.18 9.72 8.46
CA HIS A 90 4.38 9.56 7.66
C HIS A 90 4.98 8.20 7.96
N ILE A 91 5.37 7.44 6.94
CA ILE A 91 5.97 6.11 7.06
C ILE A 91 7.20 6.07 6.17
N GLU A 92 8.32 5.63 6.72
CA GLU A 92 9.55 5.41 5.96
C GLU A 92 9.55 4.00 5.39
N VAL A 93 9.87 3.89 4.09
CA VAL A 93 9.76 2.65 3.33
C VAL A 93 11.11 2.32 2.70
N GLN A 94 11.50 1.05 2.79
CA GLN A 94 12.57 0.48 1.99
C GLN A 94 11.99 -0.58 1.06
N GLU A 95 12.34 -0.50 -0.21
CA GLU A 95 11.87 -1.40 -1.26
C GLU A 95 12.97 -1.67 -2.29
N PHE A 96 12.79 -2.75 -3.05
CA PHE A 96 13.56 -3.02 -4.26
C PHE A 96 12.74 -2.63 -5.50
N ASP A 97 13.06 -1.49 -6.12
CA ASP A 97 12.48 -1.09 -7.40
C ASP A 97 13.21 -1.79 -8.57
N GLU A 98 12.91 -3.08 -8.77
CA GLU A 98 13.36 -3.84 -9.94
C GLU A 98 12.15 -4.24 -10.79
N LYS A 99 12.21 -3.93 -12.09
CA LYS A 99 11.14 -4.19 -13.06
C LYS A 99 11.52 -5.33 -13.98
N VAL A 100 10.56 -6.22 -14.25
CA VAL A 100 10.75 -7.35 -15.17
C VAL A 100 9.74 -7.29 -16.32
N ASP A 101 10.22 -7.53 -17.53
CA ASP A 101 9.39 -7.63 -18.73
C ASP A 101 8.51 -8.88 -18.67
N VAL A 102 7.20 -8.70 -18.83
CA VAL A 102 6.22 -9.79 -18.91
C VAL A 102 6.03 -10.26 -20.35
N LYS A 103 6.38 -9.43 -21.34
CA LYS A 103 6.21 -9.72 -22.78
C LYS A 103 7.17 -10.77 -23.36
N LYS A 104 8.17 -11.21 -22.60
CA LYS A 104 8.97 -12.40 -22.94
C LYS A 104 8.62 -13.46 -21.91
N GLY A 105 8.16 -14.64 -22.36
CA GLY A 105 7.82 -15.80 -21.53
C GLY A 105 9.01 -16.40 -20.76
N GLY A 106 9.76 -15.57 -20.03
CA GLY A 106 10.69 -15.99 -19.01
C GLY A 106 9.87 -16.60 -17.88
N LYS A 107 10.06 -17.90 -17.68
CA LYS A 107 9.49 -18.61 -16.54
C LYS A 107 9.86 -17.86 -15.26
N PHE A 108 8.87 -17.71 -14.38
CA PHE A 108 9.10 -17.28 -13.02
C PHE A 108 9.95 -18.35 -12.31
N GLU A 109 11.16 -17.99 -11.92
CA GLU A 109 11.88 -18.69 -10.85
C GLU A 109 11.67 -17.84 -9.60
N PRO A 110 10.96 -18.35 -8.57
CA PRO A 110 10.92 -17.67 -7.28
C PRO A 110 12.35 -17.49 -6.79
N ALA A 111 12.64 -16.37 -6.13
CA ALA A 111 13.96 -16.13 -5.54
C ALA A 111 14.30 -17.29 -4.59
N GLU A 112 15.33 -18.07 -4.92
CA GLU A 112 15.91 -19.04 -4.00
C GLU A 112 16.44 -18.27 -2.78
N GLY A 113 15.81 -18.42 -1.62
CA GLY A 113 16.37 -17.95 -0.35
C GLY A 113 15.46 -17.15 0.60
N ALA A 114 14.14 -17.10 0.39
CA ALA A 114 13.24 -16.68 1.47
C ALA A 114 13.03 -17.85 2.45
N GLN A 115 13.99 -18.04 3.36
CA GLN A 115 13.81 -18.77 4.62
C GLN A 115 13.55 -17.78 5.75
#